data_AF-A0A8J8TJ73-F1
#
_entry.id   AF-A0A8J8TJ73-F1
#
_cell.length_a   1.000
_cell.length_b   1.000
_cell.length_c   1.000
_cell.angle_alpha   90.00
_cell.angle_beta   90.00
_cell.angle_gamma   90.00
#
_symmetry.space_group_name_H-M   'P 1'
#
loop_
_entity.id
_entity.type
_entity.pdbx_description
1 polymer ?
#
loop_
_entity_poly.entity_id
_entity_poly.type
_entity_poly.pdbx_seq_one_letter_code
_entity_poly.pdbx_strand_id
1 'polypeptide(L)'
;MEKLEEIPYSVYTKSCPNCGNDITADRLYKGSVCESCLEDDLKFEDIRNLIEVLYKNNRLIKLKVLRNIFNEYNNIEKIFQIALNSKPLGPQRSWVIRFLRGESFAIVAPPGLGKTTFGLLMSIYNAMNGKKSIMIFPTRTLVLQAKDKLSKFSDAVSQPLQILYNKQSSDNKNENILKELVKGNFDIFLTTSRYLIKNLEDLLNVDFNFIFVDDVDAALKSSKSANSILRLIGFSEDDIQRVKSLLRENIEDEQKFGKIQEIRASKLGNRTVIFSSATISRGNPT
;
A
#
# COMPACT_ATOMS: atom_id res chain seq x y z
N MET A 1 33.23 16.25 -24.17
CA MET A 1 33.18 14.77 -24.09
C MET A 1 34.03 14.38 -22.90
N GLU A 2 33.41 14.19 -21.73
CA GLU A 2 34.11 13.60 -20.59
C GLU A 2 34.55 12.19 -20.99
N LYS A 3 35.84 11.91 -20.79
CA LYS A 3 36.35 10.54 -20.90
C LYS A 3 35.54 9.70 -19.91
N LEU A 4 34.85 8.66 -20.38
CA LEU A 4 34.43 7.59 -19.49
C LEU A 4 35.69 7.15 -18.75
N GLU A 5 35.72 7.33 -17.43
CA GLU A 5 36.66 6.56 -16.60
C GLU A 5 36.46 5.09 -16.99
N GLU A 6 37.53 4.42 -17.42
CA GLU A 6 37.47 3.02 -17.79
C GLU A 6 36.95 2.24 -16.58
N ILE A 7 35.72 1.75 -16.68
CA ILE A 7 35.12 0.94 -15.61
C ILE A 7 35.99 -0.30 -15.49
N PRO A 8 36.64 -0.54 -14.34
CA PRO A 8 37.54 -1.67 -14.19
C PRO A 8 36.76 -2.97 -14.39
N TYR A 9 37.35 -3.89 -15.16
CA TYR A 9 36.72 -5.18 -15.41
C TYR A 9 36.48 -5.89 -14.08
N SER A 10 35.21 -6.09 -13.78
CA SER A 10 34.77 -6.77 -12.57
C SER A 10 33.44 -7.47 -12.85
N VAL A 11 33.22 -8.58 -12.16
CA VAL A 11 32.01 -9.39 -12.26
C VAL A 11 31.32 -9.37 -10.91
N TYR A 12 30.07 -8.91 -10.91
CA TYR A 12 29.22 -8.89 -9.73
C TYR A 12 28.42 -10.20 -9.68
N THR A 13 28.71 -11.03 -8.68
CA THR A 13 28.05 -12.32 -8.54
C THR A 13 26.58 -12.17 -8.18
N LYS A 14 25.72 -13.00 -8.76
CA LYS A 14 24.26 -13.06 -8.53
C LYS A 14 23.52 -11.71 -8.64
N SER A 15 24.07 -10.77 -9.42
CA SER A 15 23.63 -9.37 -9.42
C SER A 15 22.87 -8.95 -10.67
N CYS A 16 22.68 -9.85 -11.66
CA CYS A 16 21.84 -9.54 -12.82
C CYS A 16 20.40 -9.24 -12.38
N PRO A 17 19.82 -8.07 -12.73
CA PRO A 17 18.50 -7.68 -12.23
C PRO A 17 17.35 -8.55 -12.79
N ASN A 18 17.58 -9.24 -13.91
CA ASN A 18 16.56 -10.09 -14.54
C ASN A 18 16.60 -11.55 -14.07
N CYS A 19 17.75 -12.24 -14.11
CA CYS A 19 17.83 -13.65 -13.71
C CYS A 19 18.50 -13.88 -12.35
N GLY A 20 19.31 -12.94 -11.86
CA GLY A 20 20.17 -13.12 -10.68
C GLY A 20 21.38 -14.02 -10.89
N ASN A 21 21.85 -14.18 -12.13
CA ASN A 21 23.18 -14.71 -12.42
C ASN A 21 24.23 -13.59 -12.27
N ASP A 22 25.48 -13.96 -12.49
CA ASP A 22 26.61 -13.03 -12.53
C ASP A 22 26.50 -12.07 -13.71
N ILE A 23 27.03 -10.86 -13.54
CA ILE A 23 26.96 -9.80 -14.54
C ILE A 23 28.23 -8.93 -14.46
N THR A 24 28.71 -8.46 -15.59
CA THR A 24 29.86 -7.54 -15.65
C THR A 24 29.48 -6.13 -15.21
N ALA A 25 30.43 -5.42 -14.61
CA ALA A 25 30.26 -4.03 -14.18
C ALA A 25 29.81 -3.10 -15.32
N ASP A 26 30.40 -3.27 -16.50
CA ASP A 26 30.08 -2.48 -17.69
C ASP A 26 28.60 -2.65 -18.13
N ARG A 27 28.09 -3.89 -18.15
CA ARG A 27 26.68 -4.14 -18.50
C ARG A 27 25.72 -3.60 -17.44
N LEU A 28 26.07 -3.68 -16.15
CA LEU A 28 25.30 -3.04 -15.08
C LEU A 28 25.28 -1.51 -15.24
N TYR A 29 26.43 -0.89 -15.51
CA TYR A 29 26.56 0.55 -15.72
C TYR A 29 25.74 1.03 -16.93
N LYS A 30 25.69 0.22 -17.98
CA LYS A 30 24.84 0.43 -19.16
C LYS A 30 23.34 0.26 -18.88
N GLY A 31 22.94 -0.07 -17.65
CA GLY A 31 21.54 -0.34 -17.29
C GLY A 31 20.99 -1.63 -17.91
N SER A 32 21.87 -2.57 -18.29
CA SER A 32 21.54 -3.80 -19.00
C SER A 32 21.50 -5.02 -18.07
N VAL A 33 21.42 -6.21 -18.66
CA VAL A 33 21.39 -7.52 -17.99
C VAL A 33 22.57 -8.38 -18.45
N CYS A 34 22.82 -9.52 -17.79
CA CYS A 34 23.87 -10.45 -18.20
C CYS A 34 23.65 -10.99 -19.62
N GLU A 35 24.72 -11.48 -20.23
CA GLU A 35 24.74 -12.00 -21.61
C GLU A 35 23.72 -13.13 -21.82
N SER A 36 23.51 -13.99 -20.83
CA SER A 36 22.50 -15.06 -20.92
C SER A 36 21.05 -14.57 -20.98
N CYS A 37 20.78 -13.34 -20.51
CA CYS A 37 19.46 -12.71 -20.60
C CYS A 37 19.29 -11.90 -21.88
N LEU A 38 20.36 -11.25 -22.34
CA LEU A 38 20.40 -10.46 -23.56
C LEU A 38 21.82 -10.55 -24.12
N GLU A 39 21.97 -11.23 -25.25
CA GLU A 39 23.28 -11.44 -25.90
C GLU A 39 23.86 -10.10 -26.35
N ASP A 40 23.03 -9.25 -26.97
CA ASP A 40 23.43 -7.92 -27.40
C ASP A 40 23.89 -7.04 -26.22
N ASP A 41 25.02 -6.35 -26.41
CA ASP A 41 25.54 -5.38 -25.46
C ASP A 41 24.95 -3.99 -25.73
N LEU A 42 23.72 -3.80 -25.26
CA LEU A 42 22.95 -2.57 -25.43
C LEU A 42 22.91 -1.76 -24.13
N LYS A 43 22.96 -0.43 -24.27
CA LYS A 43 22.72 0.53 -23.18
C LYS A 43 21.23 0.88 -23.08
N PHE A 44 20.71 0.88 -21.87
CA PHE A 44 19.35 1.30 -21.54
C PHE A 44 19.37 2.39 -20.47
N GLU A 45 18.84 3.57 -20.81
CA GLU A 45 18.70 4.67 -19.84
C GLU A 45 17.39 4.60 -19.06
N ASP A 46 16.37 3.95 -19.64
CA ASP A 46 15.09 3.67 -18.97
C ASP A 46 14.91 2.16 -18.85
N ILE A 47 14.71 1.69 -17.62
CA ILE A 47 14.43 0.29 -17.31
C ILE A 47 13.18 -0.26 -18.01
N ARG A 48 12.22 0.60 -18.38
CA ARG A 48 11.04 0.21 -19.17
C ARG A 48 11.43 -0.29 -20.55
N ASN A 49 12.42 0.33 -21.19
CA ASN A 49 12.90 -0.09 -22.51
C ASN A 49 13.59 -1.46 -22.42
N LEU A 50 14.44 -1.66 -21.40
CA LEU A 50 15.04 -2.97 -21.12
C LEU A 50 13.96 -4.05 -20.92
N ILE A 51 12.96 -3.76 -20.08
CA ILE A 51 11.85 -4.68 -19.80
C ILE A 51 11.12 -5.08 -21.08
N GLU A 52 10.82 -4.12 -21.95
CA GLU A 52 10.10 -4.40 -23.20
C GLU A 52 10.94 -5.23 -24.19
N VAL A 53 12.25 -4.99 -24.28
CA VAL A 53 13.17 -5.84 -25.06
C VAL A 53 13.18 -7.27 -24.51
N LEU A 54 13.36 -7.44 -23.20
CA LEU A 54 13.35 -8.76 -22.57
C LEU A 54 12.02 -9.48 -22.72
N TYR A 55 10.91 -8.74 -22.64
CA TYR A 55 9.57 -9.28 -22.84
C TYR A 55 9.39 -9.80 -24.27
N LYS A 56 9.71 -9.00 -25.29
CA LYS A 56 9.63 -9.38 -26.71
C LYS A 56 10.49 -10.59 -27.04
N ASN A 57 11.63 -10.73 -26.37
CA ASN A 57 12.57 -11.84 -26.57
C ASN A 57 12.23 -13.09 -25.73
N ASN A 58 11.12 -13.11 -24.98
CA ASN A 58 10.74 -14.19 -24.06
C ASN A 58 11.82 -14.51 -23.00
N ARG A 59 12.62 -13.51 -22.60
CA ARG A 59 13.69 -13.62 -21.60
C ARG A 59 13.35 -12.92 -20.29
N LEU A 60 12.15 -12.36 -20.13
CA LEU A 60 11.76 -11.63 -18.91
C LEU A 60 11.48 -12.59 -17.74
N ILE A 61 12.27 -12.49 -16.67
CA ILE A 61 12.21 -13.39 -15.50
C ILE A 61 11.81 -12.60 -14.24
N LYS A 62 12.74 -12.05 -13.47
CA LYS A 62 12.44 -11.34 -12.21
C LYS A 62 11.86 -9.95 -12.47
N LEU A 63 12.30 -9.28 -13.54
CA LEU A 63 11.80 -7.97 -13.93
C LEU A 63 10.32 -7.97 -14.35
N LYS A 64 9.70 -9.15 -14.54
CA LYS A 64 8.24 -9.26 -14.78
C LYS A 64 7.42 -8.59 -13.69
N VAL A 65 7.89 -8.63 -12.44
CA VAL A 65 7.21 -8.00 -11.30
C VAL A 65 7.15 -6.49 -11.50
N LEU A 66 8.27 -5.88 -11.92
CA LEU A 66 8.34 -4.45 -12.17
C LEU A 66 7.49 -4.06 -13.40
N ARG A 67 7.47 -4.88 -14.44
CA ARG A 67 6.57 -4.69 -15.60
C ARG A 67 5.11 -4.64 -15.19
N ASN A 68 4.67 -5.59 -14.35
CA ASN A 68 3.30 -5.63 -13.85
C ASN A 68 2.97 -4.37 -13.03
N ILE A 69 3.90 -3.93 -12.17
CA ILE A 69 3.74 -2.68 -11.41
C ILE A 69 3.58 -1.48 -12.35
N PHE A 70 4.36 -1.37 -13.42
CA PHE A 70 4.21 -0.27 -14.38
C PHE A 70 2.86 -0.31 -15.12
N ASN A 71 2.39 -1.50 -15.50
CA ASN A 71 1.09 -1.65 -16.13
C ASN A 71 -0.05 -1.23 -15.19
N GLU A 72 -0.04 -1.70 -13.94
CA GLU A 72 -1.06 -1.31 -12.96
C GLU A 72 -0.95 0.16 -12.54
N TYR A 73 0.27 0.71 -12.51
CA TYR A 73 0.47 2.13 -12.28
C TYR A 73 -0.22 2.97 -13.37
N ASN A 74 -0.13 2.55 -14.64
CA ASN A 74 -0.83 3.23 -15.74
C ASN A 74 -2.36 3.16 -15.58
N ASN A 75 -2.90 2.05 -15.06
CA ASN A 75 -4.33 1.93 -14.76
C ASN A 75 -4.75 2.92 -13.66
N ILE A 76 -3.97 3.02 -12.59
CA ILE A 76 -4.19 3.99 -11.52
C ILE A 76 -4.05 5.43 -12.02
N GLU A 77 -3.08 5.71 -12.87
CA GLU A 77 -2.88 7.04 -13.46
C GLU A 77 -4.11 7.48 -14.28
N LYS A 78 -4.74 6.55 -15.01
CA LYS A 78 -6.03 6.81 -15.69
C LYS A 78 -7.15 7.13 -14.70
N ILE A 79 -7.25 6.38 -13.58
CA ILE A 79 -8.24 6.67 -12.52
C ILE A 79 -8.04 8.10 -11.99
N PHE A 80 -6.80 8.50 -11.70
CA PHE A 80 -6.47 9.86 -11.29
C PHE A 80 -6.87 10.89 -12.34
N GLN A 81 -6.54 10.64 -13.60
CA GLN A 81 -6.89 11.54 -14.70
C GLN A 81 -8.41 11.72 -14.86
N ILE A 82 -9.19 10.65 -14.76
CA ILE A 82 -10.65 10.70 -14.89
C ILE A 82 -11.28 11.38 -13.67
N ALA A 83 -10.86 11.01 -12.46
CA ALA A 83 -11.47 11.48 -11.23
C ALA A 83 -11.07 12.92 -10.84
N LEU A 84 -9.86 13.35 -11.19
CA LEU A 84 -9.26 14.61 -10.73
C LEU A 84 -8.75 15.52 -11.86
N ASN A 85 -8.84 15.09 -13.12
CA ASN A 85 -8.23 15.77 -14.27
C ASN A 85 -6.72 16.05 -14.10
N SER A 86 -6.02 15.19 -13.37
CA SER A 86 -4.59 15.34 -13.09
C SER A 86 -3.94 13.99 -12.81
N LYS A 87 -2.63 13.92 -13.01
CA LYS A 87 -1.80 12.74 -12.67
C LYS A 87 -1.39 12.78 -11.19
N PRO A 88 -1.00 11.64 -10.57
CA PRO A 88 -0.48 11.64 -9.22
C PRO A 88 0.76 12.55 -9.08
N LEU A 89 0.75 13.38 -8.04
CA LEU A 89 1.89 14.24 -7.66
C LEU A 89 3.10 13.39 -7.28
N GLY A 90 4.32 13.94 -7.34
CA GLY A 90 5.57 13.23 -7.04
C GLY A 90 5.51 12.29 -5.82
N PRO A 91 5.12 12.77 -4.62
CA PRO A 91 4.94 11.92 -3.44
C PRO A 91 3.87 10.82 -3.62
N GLN A 92 2.74 11.15 -4.24
CA GLN A 92 1.67 10.18 -4.53
C GLN A 92 2.13 9.07 -5.46
N ARG A 93 3.02 9.34 -6.44
CA ARG A 93 3.59 8.31 -7.31
C ARG A 93 4.31 7.24 -6.49
N SER A 94 5.11 7.67 -5.52
CA SER A 94 5.79 6.76 -4.59
C SER A 94 4.78 5.94 -3.78
N TRP A 95 3.72 6.57 -3.26
CA TRP A 95 2.68 5.86 -2.51
C TRP A 95 1.94 4.82 -3.35
N VAL A 96 1.64 5.13 -4.62
CA VAL A 96 1.02 4.20 -5.57
C VAL A 96 1.93 3.00 -5.82
N ILE A 97 3.23 3.22 -6.08
CA ILE A 97 4.17 2.11 -6.30
C ILE A 97 4.28 1.19 -5.07
N ARG A 98 4.33 1.76 -3.87
CA ARG A 98 4.35 0.99 -2.62
C ARG A 98 3.05 0.21 -2.42
N PHE A 99 1.91 0.83 -2.68
CA PHE A 99 0.61 0.17 -2.66
C PHE A 99 0.54 -1.00 -3.64
N LEU A 100 1.02 -0.83 -4.88
CA LEU A 100 1.06 -1.88 -5.90
C LEU A 100 2.03 -3.03 -5.55
N ARG A 101 3.05 -2.76 -4.74
CA ARG A 101 3.94 -3.79 -4.17
C ARG A 101 3.31 -4.55 -3.00
N GLY A 102 2.11 -4.19 -2.57
CA GLY A 102 1.46 -4.76 -1.39
C GLY A 102 2.11 -4.30 -0.07
N GLU A 103 2.86 -3.19 -0.08
CA GLU A 103 3.49 -2.68 1.13
C GLU A 103 2.46 -1.99 2.02
N SER A 104 2.52 -2.27 3.33
CA SER A 104 1.83 -1.48 4.35
C SER A 104 2.76 -0.40 4.91
N PHE A 105 2.30 0.86 4.97
CA PHE A 105 3.15 2.00 5.32
C PHE A 105 2.42 3.20 5.91
N ALA A 106 3.18 4.06 6.61
CA ALA A 106 2.72 5.38 7.01
C ALA A 106 3.06 6.42 5.94
N ILE A 107 2.08 7.25 5.57
CA ILE A 107 2.28 8.44 4.76
C ILE A 107 2.70 9.57 5.70
N VAL A 108 3.99 9.93 5.61
CA VAL A 108 4.59 11.05 6.31
C VAL A 108 4.69 12.22 5.33
N ALA A 109 3.72 13.13 5.36
CA ALA A 109 3.67 14.26 4.46
C ALA A 109 2.87 15.44 5.05
N PRO A 110 3.18 16.70 4.68
CA PRO A 110 2.34 17.85 5.03
C PRO A 110 0.87 17.67 4.62
N PRO A 111 -0.07 18.36 5.27
CA PRO A 111 -1.45 18.50 4.78
C PRO A 111 -1.48 19.10 3.36
N GLY A 112 -2.54 18.84 2.61
CA GLY A 112 -2.72 19.38 1.25
C GLY A 112 -2.11 18.54 0.11
N LEU A 113 -1.22 17.58 0.40
CA LEU A 113 -0.67 16.66 -0.61
C LEU A 113 -1.63 15.53 -1.05
N GLY A 114 -2.89 15.59 -0.64
CA GLY A 114 -3.93 14.66 -1.08
C GLY A 114 -3.86 13.25 -0.49
N LYS A 115 -3.42 13.08 0.77
CA LYS A 115 -3.35 11.77 1.45
C LYS A 115 -4.71 11.04 1.46
N THR A 116 -5.77 11.74 1.87
CA THR A 116 -7.13 11.21 1.85
C THR A 116 -7.59 10.89 0.43
N THR A 117 -7.32 11.78 -0.53
CA THR A 117 -7.65 11.56 -1.95
C THR A 117 -6.97 10.30 -2.50
N PHE A 118 -5.69 10.12 -2.20
CA PHE A 118 -4.96 8.90 -2.54
C PHE A 118 -5.65 7.66 -1.94
N GLY A 119 -5.97 7.66 -0.65
CA GLY A 119 -6.69 6.55 0.00
C GLY A 119 -8.03 6.22 -0.69
N LEU A 120 -8.81 7.24 -1.04
CA LEU A 120 -10.09 7.07 -1.74
C LEU A 120 -9.88 6.46 -3.12
N LEU A 121 -8.96 6.97 -3.93
CA LEU A 121 -8.72 6.42 -5.27
C LEU A 121 -8.14 5.01 -5.23
N MET A 122 -7.30 4.68 -4.25
CA MET A 122 -6.81 3.29 -4.06
C MET A 122 -7.93 2.35 -3.64
N SER A 123 -8.92 2.82 -2.86
CA SER A 123 -10.09 2.01 -2.50
C SER A 123 -10.97 1.70 -3.71
N ILE A 124 -11.12 2.65 -4.64
CA ILE A 124 -11.81 2.43 -5.94
C ILE A 124 -11.05 1.40 -6.77
N TYR A 125 -9.73 1.57 -6.92
CA TYR A 125 -8.90 0.62 -7.66
C TYR A 125 -9.00 -0.80 -7.06
N ASN A 126 -9.00 -0.95 -5.73
CA ASN A 126 -9.21 -2.25 -5.10
C ASN A 126 -10.59 -2.84 -5.41
N ALA A 127 -11.64 -2.03 -5.31
CA ALA A 127 -13.00 -2.48 -5.61
C ALA A 127 -13.14 -2.96 -7.07
N MET A 128 -12.51 -2.27 -8.02
CA MET A 128 -12.45 -2.71 -9.43
C MET A 128 -11.76 -4.07 -9.60
N ASN A 129 -10.90 -4.45 -8.65
CA ASN A 129 -10.23 -5.75 -8.60
C ASN A 129 -10.92 -6.75 -7.66
N GLY A 130 -12.18 -6.51 -7.28
CA GLY A 130 -12.97 -7.39 -6.40
C GLY A 130 -12.50 -7.43 -4.95
N LYS A 131 -11.70 -6.43 -4.51
CA LYS A 131 -11.13 -6.34 -3.16
C LYS A 131 -11.89 -5.33 -2.31
N LYS A 132 -12.05 -5.66 -1.02
CA LYS A 132 -12.81 -4.85 -0.07
C LYS A 132 -11.92 -3.89 0.72
N SER A 133 -12.43 -2.69 0.95
CA SER A 133 -11.68 -1.64 1.66
C SER A 133 -12.45 -1.14 2.88
N ILE A 134 -11.73 -0.82 3.96
CA ILE A 134 -12.23 -0.03 5.09
C ILE A 134 -11.40 1.25 5.23
N MET A 135 -12.10 2.37 5.41
CA MET A 135 -11.49 3.67 5.61
C MET A 135 -11.95 4.26 6.93
N ILE A 136 -10.98 4.56 7.79
CA ILE A 136 -11.20 4.96 9.18
C ILE A 136 -10.82 6.44 9.32
N PHE A 137 -11.81 7.25 9.70
CA PHE A 137 -11.69 8.69 9.86
C PHE A 137 -11.88 9.10 11.33
N PRO A 138 -11.32 10.25 11.75
CA PRO A 138 -11.43 10.67 13.15
C PRO A 138 -12.84 11.13 13.51
N THR A 139 -13.59 11.71 12.57
CA THR A 139 -14.93 12.26 12.81
C THR A 139 -15.94 11.81 11.76
N ARG A 140 -17.22 11.83 12.14
CA ARG A 140 -18.32 11.54 11.21
C ARG A 140 -18.41 12.56 10.06
N THR A 141 -18.08 13.82 10.33
CA THR A 141 -18.04 14.86 9.29
C THR A 141 -17.06 14.48 8.18
N LEU A 142 -15.89 13.96 8.55
CA LEU A 142 -14.90 13.48 7.57
C LEU A 142 -15.36 12.22 6.85
N VAL A 143 -16.08 11.31 7.52
CA VAL A 143 -16.73 10.17 6.85
C VAL A 143 -17.70 10.64 5.77
N LEU A 144 -18.56 11.63 6.06
CA LEU A 144 -19.51 12.17 5.08
C LEU A 144 -18.80 12.87 3.92
N GLN A 145 -17.79 13.69 4.21
CA GLN A 145 -16.97 14.33 3.17
C GLN A 145 -16.26 13.30 2.28
N ALA A 146 -15.71 12.24 2.87
CA ALA A 146 -15.08 11.14 2.16
C ALA A 146 -16.10 10.41 1.29
N LYS A 147 -17.30 10.11 1.81
CA LYS A 147 -18.40 9.50 1.08
C LYS A 147 -18.78 10.33 -0.14
N ASP A 148 -18.92 11.65 -0.01
CA ASP A 148 -19.32 12.50 -1.11
C ASP A 148 -18.25 12.62 -2.19
N LYS A 149 -16.97 12.68 -1.80
CA LYS A 149 -15.85 12.60 -2.75
C LYS A 149 -15.80 11.25 -3.44
N LEU A 150 -15.96 10.16 -2.69
CA LEU A 150 -15.90 8.81 -3.20
C LEU A 150 -17.01 8.55 -4.22
N SER A 151 -18.25 8.97 -3.94
CA SER A 151 -19.35 8.89 -4.90
C SER A 151 -19.03 9.65 -6.19
N LYS A 152 -18.53 10.89 -6.10
CA LYS A 152 -18.14 11.66 -7.29
C LYS A 152 -17.06 10.97 -8.12
N PHE A 153 -16.04 10.40 -7.46
CA PHE A 153 -14.98 9.67 -8.14
C PHE A 153 -15.50 8.39 -8.78
N SER A 154 -16.35 7.63 -8.07
CA SER A 154 -17.01 6.41 -8.52
C SER A 154 -17.82 6.65 -9.79
N ASP A 155 -18.65 7.70 -9.78
CA ASP A 155 -19.46 8.11 -10.92
C ASP A 155 -18.58 8.51 -12.11
N ALA A 156 -17.53 9.29 -11.87
CA ALA A 156 -16.60 9.73 -12.92
C ALA A 156 -15.90 8.54 -13.61
N VAL A 157 -15.49 7.52 -12.87
CA VAL A 157 -14.86 6.32 -13.44
C VAL A 157 -15.88 5.29 -13.95
N SER A 158 -17.19 5.61 -13.94
CA SER A 158 -18.28 4.72 -14.34
C SER A 158 -18.28 3.37 -13.63
N GLN A 159 -17.82 3.34 -12.38
CA GLN A 159 -17.81 2.16 -11.54
C GLN A 159 -18.92 2.29 -10.50
N PRO A 160 -20.02 1.51 -10.56
CA PRO A 160 -21.01 1.52 -9.51
C PRO A 160 -20.43 0.80 -8.28
N LEU A 161 -20.14 1.54 -7.22
CA LEU A 161 -19.58 1.00 -5.98
C LEU A 161 -20.65 0.94 -4.87
N GLN A 162 -20.72 -0.19 -4.19
CA GLN A 162 -21.51 -0.35 -2.98
C GLN A 162 -20.74 0.22 -1.77
N ILE A 163 -20.95 1.52 -1.54
CA ILE A 163 -20.33 2.26 -0.44
C ILE A 163 -21.22 2.19 0.79
N LEU A 164 -20.73 1.54 1.85
CA LEU A 164 -21.36 1.56 3.17
C LEU A 164 -20.66 2.57 4.08
N TYR A 165 -21.43 3.20 4.96
CA TYR A 165 -20.88 4.09 5.97
C TYR A 165 -21.78 4.16 7.20
N ASN A 166 -21.21 4.46 8.36
CA ASN A 166 -21.95 4.52 9.62
C ASN A 166 -22.88 5.76 9.68
N LYS A 167 -24.14 5.58 9.24
CA LYS A 167 -25.22 6.60 9.27
C LYS A 167 -25.68 6.94 10.70
N GLN A 168 -26.36 8.08 10.87
CA GLN A 168 -26.94 8.49 12.16
C GLN A 168 -28.01 7.49 12.62
N SER A 169 -28.02 7.18 13.91
CA SER A 169 -28.94 6.23 14.53
C SER A 169 -30.36 6.78 14.56
N SER A 170 -31.26 6.14 13.82
CA SER A 170 -32.59 5.79 14.30
C SER A 170 -32.72 4.28 14.10
N ASP A 171 -33.18 3.58 15.14
CA ASP A 171 -32.99 2.15 15.32
C ASP A 171 -33.50 1.28 14.15
N ASN A 172 -32.88 0.10 13.98
CA ASN A 172 -32.92 -0.87 12.85
C ASN A 172 -31.93 -0.67 11.69
N LYS A 173 -31.47 0.56 11.37
CA LYS A 173 -30.57 0.76 10.20
C LYS A 173 -29.11 0.35 10.43
N ASN A 174 -28.61 0.42 11.66
CA ASN A 174 -27.22 0.07 11.98
C ASN A 174 -26.97 -1.45 12.00
N GLU A 175 -27.93 -2.25 12.47
CA GLU A 175 -27.84 -3.71 12.37
C GLU A 175 -27.80 -4.17 10.92
N ASN A 176 -28.54 -3.49 10.04
CA ASN A 176 -28.54 -3.83 8.63
C ASN A 176 -27.15 -3.59 8.00
N ILE A 177 -26.44 -2.52 8.38
CA ILE A 177 -25.08 -2.27 7.88
C ILE A 177 -24.11 -3.39 8.30
N LEU A 178 -24.11 -3.78 9.57
CA LEU A 178 -23.24 -4.86 10.04
C LEU A 178 -23.56 -6.19 9.34
N LYS A 179 -24.84 -6.50 9.14
CA LYS A 179 -25.27 -7.70 8.39
C LYS A 179 -24.75 -7.67 6.96
N GLU A 180 -24.85 -6.55 6.25
CA GLU A 180 -24.33 -6.43 4.88
C GLU A 180 -22.79 -6.49 4.83
N LEU A 181 -22.10 -5.93 5.84
CA LEU A 181 -20.64 -6.06 5.97
C LEU A 181 -20.21 -7.51 6.15
N VAL A 182 -20.83 -8.25 7.08
CA VAL A 182 -20.52 -9.66 7.36
C VAL A 182 -20.88 -10.57 6.17
N LYS A 183 -22.01 -10.32 5.50
CA LYS A 183 -22.34 -11.00 4.24
C LYS A 183 -21.37 -10.66 3.11
N GLY A 184 -20.64 -9.56 3.23
CA GLY A 184 -19.70 -9.11 2.22
C GLY A 184 -20.34 -8.40 1.04
N ASN A 185 -21.56 -7.88 1.20
CA ASN A 185 -22.26 -7.09 0.19
C ASN A 185 -21.82 -5.63 0.29
N PHE A 186 -20.56 -5.35 -0.04
CA PHE A 186 -20.03 -3.99 -0.10
C PHE A 186 -18.66 -4.01 -0.79
N ASP A 187 -18.25 -2.85 -1.30
CA ASP A 187 -16.92 -2.62 -1.84
C ASP A 187 -16.06 -1.82 -0.86
N ILE A 188 -16.62 -0.75 -0.31
CA ILE A 188 -15.91 0.21 0.53
C ILE A 188 -16.75 0.56 1.76
N PHE A 189 -16.16 0.39 2.94
CA PHE A 189 -16.76 0.80 4.20
C PHE A 189 -16.06 2.03 4.79
N LEU A 190 -16.81 3.10 5.01
CA LEU A 190 -16.31 4.33 5.63
C LEU A 190 -16.80 4.43 7.07
N THR A 191 -15.89 4.62 8.01
CA THR A 191 -16.26 4.59 9.43
C THR A 191 -15.38 5.51 10.28
N THR A 192 -15.71 5.58 11.57
CA THR A 192 -14.89 6.26 12.56
C THR A 192 -14.18 5.29 13.48
N SER A 193 -13.05 5.70 14.07
CA SER A 193 -12.34 4.88 15.08
C SER A 193 -13.29 4.48 16.23
N ARG A 194 -14.18 5.38 16.64
CA ARG A 194 -15.20 5.09 17.68
C ARG A 194 -16.15 3.97 17.27
N TYR A 195 -16.60 3.94 16.02
CA TYR A 195 -17.49 2.89 15.53
C TYR A 195 -16.76 1.56 15.37
N LEU A 196 -15.51 1.59 14.88
CA LEU A 196 -14.64 0.41 14.83
C LEU A 196 -14.51 -0.22 16.22
N ILE A 197 -14.16 0.57 17.24
CA ILE A 197 -13.99 0.07 18.61
C ILE A 197 -15.29 -0.53 19.16
N LYS A 198 -16.45 0.08 18.85
CA LYS A 198 -17.75 -0.38 19.35
C LYS A 198 -18.16 -1.74 18.74
N ASN A 199 -17.88 -1.95 17.46
CA ASN A 199 -18.37 -3.11 16.70
C ASN A 199 -17.21 -3.99 16.21
N LEU A 200 -16.11 -4.03 16.97
CA LEU A 200 -14.89 -4.70 16.56
C LEU A 200 -15.13 -6.17 16.24
N GLU A 201 -15.81 -6.90 17.11
CA GLU A 201 -16.01 -8.35 16.95
C GLU A 201 -16.76 -8.71 15.65
N ASP A 202 -17.77 -7.92 15.25
CA ASP A 202 -18.45 -8.10 13.96
C ASP A 202 -17.51 -7.80 12.78
N LEU A 203 -16.72 -6.72 12.89
CA LEU A 203 -15.79 -6.29 11.85
C LEU A 203 -14.60 -7.23 11.67
N LEU A 204 -14.26 -8.04 12.69
CA LEU A 204 -13.25 -9.10 12.57
C LEU A 204 -13.70 -10.26 11.68
N ASN A 205 -15.01 -10.41 11.47
CA ASN A 205 -15.57 -11.41 10.56
C ASN A 205 -15.62 -10.93 9.10
N VAL A 206 -14.99 -9.79 8.79
CA VAL A 206 -14.98 -9.19 7.47
C VAL A 206 -13.55 -9.10 6.95
N ASP A 207 -13.31 -9.70 5.79
CA ASP A 207 -12.00 -9.65 5.14
C ASP A 207 -11.78 -8.33 4.38
N PHE A 208 -11.11 -7.39 5.02
CA PHE A 208 -10.63 -6.17 4.37
C PHE A 208 -9.24 -6.39 3.75
N ASN A 209 -9.13 -6.21 2.44
CA ASN A 209 -7.84 -6.25 1.73
C ASN A 209 -7.07 -4.93 1.84
N PHE A 210 -7.79 -3.83 2.08
CA PHE A 210 -7.20 -2.51 2.22
C PHE A 210 -7.78 -1.76 3.41
N ILE A 211 -6.90 -1.33 4.30
CA ILE A 211 -7.24 -0.59 5.51
C ILE A 211 -6.54 0.77 5.41
N PHE A 212 -7.32 1.83 5.28
CA PHE A 212 -6.82 3.21 5.27
C PHE A 212 -7.22 3.92 6.55
N VAL A 213 -6.27 4.52 7.25
CA VAL A 213 -6.48 5.30 8.47
C VAL A 213 -6.06 6.74 8.19
N ASP A 214 -7.00 7.66 8.12
CA ASP A 214 -6.76 9.03 7.62
C ASP A 214 -5.96 9.93 8.58
N ASP A 215 -6.16 9.73 9.88
CA ASP A 215 -5.50 10.48 10.95
C ASP A 215 -4.97 9.48 11.99
N VAL A 216 -3.67 9.24 11.92
CA VAL A 216 -2.95 8.35 12.85
C VAL A 216 -3.05 8.83 14.28
N ASP A 217 -2.96 10.13 14.54
CA ASP A 217 -2.92 10.67 15.89
C ASP A 217 -4.26 10.44 16.58
N ALA A 218 -5.35 10.67 15.86
CA ALA A 218 -6.69 10.35 16.34
C ALA A 218 -6.92 8.84 16.49
N ALA A 219 -6.37 8.03 15.58
CA ALA A 219 -6.51 6.58 15.58
C ALA A 219 -5.68 5.89 16.67
N LEU A 220 -4.55 6.47 17.07
CA LEU A 220 -3.64 5.94 18.10
C LEU A 220 -3.76 6.68 19.44
N LYS A 221 -4.72 7.61 19.59
CA LYS A 221 -4.96 8.39 20.81
C LYS A 221 -5.16 7.54 22.08
N SER A 222 -5.59 6.28 21.94
CA SER A 222 -5.76 5.36 23.06
C SER A 222 -5.25 3.97 22.72
N SER A 223 -4.75 3.26 23.75
CA SER A 223 -4.34 1.85 23.64
C SER A 223 -5.45 0.95 23.09
N LYS A 224 -6.70 1.22 23.48
CA LYS A 224 -7.88 0.51 22.97
C LYS A 224 -8.04 0.69 21.47
N SER A 225 -7.93 1.92 20.96
CA SER A 225 -8.05 2.22 19.53
C SER A 225 -6.93 1.58 18.72
N ALA A 226 -5.68 1.69 19.19
CA ALA A 226 -4.55 1.03 18.56
C ALA A 226 -4.73 -0.50 18.52
N ASN A 227 -5.17 -1.11 19.62
CA ASN A 227 -5.43 -2.56 19.68
C ASN A 227 -6.56 -2.97 18.71
N SER A 228 -7.65 -2.20 18.64
CA SER A 228 -8.73 -2.47 17.68
C SER A 228 -8.26 -2.47 16.24
N ILE A 229 -7.37 -1.56 15.85
CA ILE A 229 -6.80 -1.52 14.50
C ILE A 229 -5.88 -2.72 14.25
N LEU A 230 -5.01 -3.07 15.20
CA LEU A 230 -4.14 -4.25 15.07
C LEU A 230 -4.95 -5.55 14.92
N ARG A 231 -5.99 -5.72 15.74
CA ARG A 231 -6.92 -6.86 15.62
C ARG A 231 -7.62 -6.88 14.27
N LEU A 232 -8.10 -5.73 13.78
CA LEU A 232 -8.73 -5.60 12.45
C LEU A 232 -7.78 -6.00 11.32
N ILE A 233 -6.49 -5.69 11.44
CA ILE A 233 -5.46 -6.12 10.47
C ILE A 233 -5.26 -7.64 10.49
N GLY A 234 -5.59 -8.31 11.61
CA GLY A 234 -5.52 -9.76 11.80
C GLY A 234 -4.47 -10.22 12.82
N PHE A 235 -3.89 -9.31 13.61
CA PHE A 235 -3.02 -9.68 14.71
C PHE A 235 -3.87 -10.17 15.89
N SER A 236 -3.57 -11.37 16.39
CA SER A 236 -4.20 -11.89 17.59
C SER A 236 -3.71 -11.14 18.84
N GLU A 237 -4.41 -11.29 19.96
CA GLU A 237 -3.90 -10.74 21.22
C GLU A 237 -2.55 -11.36 21.59
N ASP A 238 -2.34 -12.65 21.29
CA ASP A 238 -1.06 -13.33 21.49
C ASP A 238 0.06 -12.73 20.64
N ASP A 239 -0.19 -12.43 19.36
CA ASP A 239 0.77 -11.75 18.49
C ASP A 239 1.18 -10.41 19.10
N ILE A 240 0.20 -9.64 19.59
CA ILE A 240 0.41 -8.31 20.17
C ILE A 240 1.20 -8.41 21.48
N GLN A 241 0.87 -9.36 22.35
CA GLN A 241 1.61 -9.55 23.61
C GLN A 241 3.03 -10.05 23.37
N ARG A 242 3.23 -10.95 22.41
CA ARG A 242 4.56 -11.43 22.00
C ARG A 242 5.42 -10.30 21.45
N VAL A 243 4.87 -9.43 20.60
CA VAL A 243 5.61 -8.26 20.11
C VAL A 243 5.93 -7.31 21.28
N LYS A 244 5.00 -7.08 22.20
CA LYS A 244 5.26 -6.25 23.40
C LYS A 244 6.38 -6.82 24.28
N SER A 245 6.47 -8.14 24.44
CA SER A 245 7.56 -8.76 25.20
C SER A 245 8.91 -8.57 24.49
N LEU A 246 8.97 -8.87 23.19
CA LEU A 246 10.17 -8.70 22.36
C LEU A 246 10.67 -7.24 22.34
N LEU A 247 9.76 -6.27 22.37
CA LEU A 247 10.13 -4.84 22.43
C LEU A 247 10.68 -4.40 23.79
N ARG A 248 10.39 -5.13 24.87
CA ARG A 248 10.94 -4.87 26.22
C ARG A 248 12.31 -5.53 26.45
N GLU A 249 12.68 -6.48 25.61
CA GLU A 249 14.00 -7.11 25.60
C GLU A 249 15.06 -6.11 25.06
N ASN A 250 16.33 -6.32 25.44
CA ASN A 250 17.45 -5.42 25.11
C ASN A 250 17.52 -5.07 23.61
N ILE A 251 17.88 -3.83 23.28
CA ILE A 251 17.85 -3.29 21.91
C ILE A 251 18.79 -4.04 20.95
N GLU A 252 19.88 -4.61 21.47
CA GLU A 252 20.96 -5.24 20.71
C GLU A 252 20.67 -6.67 20.22
N ASP A 253 19.54 -7.29 20.59
CA ASP A 253 19.20 -8.62 20.07
C ASP A 253 18.65 -8.52 18.64
N GLU A 254 19.52 -8.69 17.64
CA GLU A 254 19.15 -8.72 16.21
C GLU A 254 18.09 -9.79 15.89
N GLN A 255 18.02 -10.88 16.65
CA GLN A 255 17.04 -11.96 16.40
C GLN A 255 15.61 -11.51 16.68
N LYS A 256 15.41 -10.51 17.55
CA LYS A 256 14.06 -10.03 17.91
C LYS A 256 13.35 -9.38 16.73
N PHE A 257 14.08 -8.62 15.91
CA PHE A 257 13.51 -7.96 14.73
C PHE A 257 13.11 -8.98 13.66
N GLY A 258 13.87 -10.07 13.51
CA GLY A 258 13.50 -11.22 12.67
C GLY A 258 12.17 -11.84 13.11
N LYS A 259 12.01 -12.13 14.41
CA LYS A 259 10.75 -12.68 14.97
C LYS A 259 9.57 -11.72 14.76
N ILE A 260 9.76 -10.42 14.96
CA ILE A 260 8.72 -9.41 14.71
C ILE A 260 8.36 -9.37 13.22
N GLN A 261 9.35 -9.49 12.33
CA GLN A 261 9.13 -9.51 10.88
C GLN A 261 8.36 -10.75 10.43
N GLU A 262 8.63 -11.91 11.02
CA GLU A 262 7.87 -13.15 10.77
C GLU A 262 6.39 -13.00 11.18
N ILE A 263 6.12 -12.48 12.38
CA ILE A 263 4.76 -12.21 12.86
C ILE A 263 4.06 -11.25 11.88
N ARG A 264 4.74 -10.17 11.49
CA ARG A 264 4.21 -9.18 10.53
C ARG A 264 3.90 -9.80 9.16
N ALA A 265 4.83 -10.59 8.60
CA ALA A 265 4.68 -11.23 7.30
C ALA A 265 3.50 -12.22 7.28
N SER A 266 3.28 -12.94 8.38
CA SER A 266 2.19 -13.92 8.49
C SER A 266 0.79 -13.32 8.38
N LYS A 267 0.61 -12.03 8.72
CA LYS A 267 -0.71 -11.36 8.75
C LYS A 267 -0.94 -10.38 7.60
N LEU A 268 0.13 -9.75 7.10
CA LEU A 268 0.02 -8.71 6.07
C LEU A 268 0.12 -9.22 4.64
N GLY A 269 0.42 -10.51 4.39
CA GLY A 269 0.71 -11.03 3.06
C GLY A 269 -0.36 -10.71 1.98
N ASN A 270 -1.63 -10.61 2.36
CA ASN A 270 -2.75 -10.29 1.46
C ASN A 270 -3.47 -8.97 1.78
N ARG A 271 -2.92 -8.15 2.70
CA ARG A 271 -3.57 -6.96 3.23
C ARG A 271 -2.64 -5.75 3.16
N THR A 272 -3.14 -4.65 2.61
CA THR A 272 -2.42 -3.38 2.56
C THR A 272 -3.00 -2.44 3.62
N VAL A 273 -2.15 -1.97 4.53
CA VAL A 273 -2.54 -1.03 5.59
C VAL A 273 -1.79 0.28 5.40
N ILE A 274 -2.52 1.38 5.29
CA ILE A 274 -1.94 2.71 5.10
C ILE A 274 -2.43 3.66 6.18
N PHE A 275 -1.47 4.28 6.85
CA PHE A 275 -1.66 5.22 7.94
C PHE A 275 -1.30 6.63 7.46
N SER A 276 -2.23 7.58 7.50
CA SER A 276 -1.98 8.97 7.14
C SER A 276 -1.69 9.78 8.39
N SER A 277 -0.47 10.33 8.47
CA SER A 277 -0.05 11.22 9.55
C SER A 277 0.15 12.64 9.00
N ALA A 278 -0.21 13.64 9.80
CA ALA A 278 0.21 15.01 9.56
C ALA A 278 1.59 15.20 10.20
N THR A 279 2.63 15.42 9.40
CA THR A 279 3.93 15.76 9.98
C THR A 279 3.93 17.22 10.44
N ILE A 280 3.93 17.46 11.76
CA ILE A 280 4.81 18.41 12.49
C ILE A 280 5.00 17.94 13.94
N SER A 281 6.11 17.26 14.24
CA SER A 281 7.00 17.62 15.36
C SER A 281 8.35 16.92 15.19
N ARG A 282 9.42 17.66 15.47
CA ARG A 282 10.80 17.16 15.53
C ARG A 282 10.88 16.08 16.61
N GLY A 283 11.44 14.93 16.25
CA GLY A 283 11.73 13.86 17.18
C GLY A 283 12.18 12.62 16.41
N ASN A 284 13.35 12.72 15.75
CA ASN A 284 14.12 11.49 15.56
C ASN A 284 14.37 10.93 16.97
N PRO A 285 14.08 9.65 17.26
CA PRO A 285 14.77 9.00 18.35
C PRO A 285 16.25 9.04 17.98
N THR A 286 17.02 9.83 18.73
CA THR A 286 18.46 9.61 18.87
C THR A 286 18.71 8.20 19.40
#